data_AF-A0A7T4X3Q0-F1
#
_entry.id   AF-A0A7T4X3Q0-F1
#
_cell.length_a   1.000
_cell.length_b   1.000
_cell.length_c   1.000
_cell.angle_alpha   90.00
_cell.angle_beta   90.00
_cell.angle_gamma   90.00
#
_symmetry.space_group_name_H-M   'P 1'
#
loop_
_entity.id
_entity.type
_entity.pdbx_description
1 polymer ?
#
loop_
_entity_poly.entity_id
_entity_poly.type
_entity_poly.pdbx_seq_one_letter_code
_entity_poly.pdbx_strand_id
1 'polypeptide(L)'
;MEPIVNKLLIEYRGHVTIKKILAPSLSVLTKCQAQSTSSEDNVALAYKAAEIQGRSKARAFIRYIFNRINPSNTICSKEMIDDCARLSGIDLSTFHEDLHSPTLDAMLKYDLAVFREMDIESLPSMVFFSGDEHTEGVKIEGAYPYHIYTYIINELIDVEIEKKQLPSIIDYIRAHELVSFEELKTIFEWRAGLLLNELKKLRLQRLIEEINVDSQSYYQIKSPVKSIKTKS
;
A
#
# COMPACT_ATOMS: atom_id res chain seq x y z
N MET A 1 -3.24 4.93 -6.75
CA MET A 1 -2.07 4.13 -7.16
C MET A 1 -1.93 2.81 -6.43
N GLU A 2 -2.14 2.73 -5.10
CA GLU A 2 -1.93 1.48 -4.35
C GLU A 2 -2.69 0.25 -4.92
N PRO A 3 -3.97 0.34 -5.35
CA PRO A 3 -4.64 -0.81 -5.96
C PRO A 3 -3.97 -1.31 -7.25
N ILE A 4 -3.42 -0.39 -8.06
CA ILE A 4 -2.68 -0.72 -9.29
C ILE A 4 -1.42 -1.51 -8.93
N VAL A 5 -0.65 -1.02 -7.95
CA VAL A 5 0.56 -1.69 -7.47
C VAL A 5 0.24 -3.09 -6.94
N ASN A 6 -0.81 -3.23 -6.13
CA ASN A 6 -1.22 -4.53 -5.59
C ASN A 6 -1.64 -5.50 -6.68
N LYS A 7 -2.38 -5.03 -7.69
CA LYS A 7 -2.75 -5.86 -8.83
C LYS A 7 -1.52 -6.33 -9.61
N LEU A 8 -0.59 -5.43 -9.92
CA LEU A 8 0.68 -5.77 -10.58
C LEU A 8 1.47 -6.81 -9.77
N LEU A 9 1.57 -6.63 -8.45
CA LEU A 9 2.25 -7.57 -7.56
C LEU A 9 1.62 -8.97 -7.52
N ILE A 10 0.32 -9.09 -7.83
CA ILE A 10 -0.38 -10.38 -7.92
C ILE A 10 -0.21 -10.97 -9.32
N GLU A 11 -0.64 -10.26 -10.36
CA GLU A 11 -0.69 -10.78 -11.73
C GLU A 11 0.70 -11.04 -12.31
N TYR A 12 1.68 -10.17 -12.02
CA TYR A 12 3.05 -10.26 -12.53
C TYR A 12 4.02 -10.83 -11.49
N ARG A 13 3.51 -11.53 -10.47
CA ARG A 13 4.33 -12.07 -9.37
C ARG A 13 5.42 -12.98 -9.91
N GLY A 14 6.68 -12.62 -9.68
CA GLY A 14 7.85 -13.38 -10.15
C GLY A 14 8.42 -12.88 -11.49
N HIS A 15 7.74 -11.95 -12.16
CA HIS A 15 8.22 -11.27 -13.35
C HIS A 15 8.65 -9.83 -13.05
N VAL A 16 8.00 -9.17 -12.09
CA VAL A 16 8.33 -7.78 -11.71
C VAL A 16 8.75 -7.67 -10.25
N THR A 17 9.70 -6.78 -9.99
CA THR A 17 10.04 -6.30 -8.65
C THR A 17 9.68 -4.84 -8.55
N ILE A 18 8.77 -4.50 -7.63
CA ILE A 18 8.34 -3.11 -7.40
C ILE A 18 8.99 -2.61 -6.11
N LYS A 19 9.71 -1.50 -6.21
CA LYS A 19 10.33 -0.81 -5.08
C LYS A 19 9.67 0.56 -4.92
N LYS A 20 9.21 0.89 -3.71
CA LYS A 20 8.68 2.22 -3.40
C LYS A 20 9.85 3.12 -3.01
N ILE A 21 10.04 4.19 -3.76
CA ILE A 21 11.02 5.24 -3.44
C ILE A 21 10.24 6.39 -2.83
N LEU A 22 10.64 6.83 -1.63
CA LEU A 22 10.04 8.03 -1.06
C LEU A 22 10.55 9.24 -1.82
N ALA A 23 9.61 10.07 -2.28
CA ALA A 23 9.94 11.39 -2.79
C ALA A 23 10.23 12.32 -1.61
N PRO A 24 11.48 12.75 -1.41
CA PRO A 24 11.83 13.60 -0.28
C PRO A 24 11.55 15.04 -0.70
N SER A 25 10.29 15.46 -0.63
CA SER A 25 10.02 16.89 -0.59
C SER A 25 10.25 17.36 0.84
N LEU A 26 10.70 18.61 1.02
CA LEU A 26 10.69 19.23 2.35
C LEU A 26 9.29 19.07 2.94
N SER A 27 8.21 19.14 2.15
CA SER A 27 6.84 18.87 2.58
C SER A 27 6.48 17.41 2.90
N VAL A 28 7.17 16.37 2.46
CA VAL A 28 6.93 15.00 2.94
C VAL A 28 7.67 14.78 4.26
N LEU A 29 8.81 15.45 4.43
CA LEU A 29 9.56 15.51 5.68
C LEU A 29 8.95 16.50 6.71
N THR A 30 8.19 17.51 6.24
CA THR A 30 7.64 18.63 7.07
C THR A 30 6.14 18.89 6.95
N LYS A 31 5.41 18.47 5.91
CA LYS A 31 3.92 18.52 5.85
C LYS A 31 3.25 17.23 6.30
N CYS A 32 3.95 16.10 6.40
CA CYS A 32 3.53 15.14 7.43
C CYS A 32 3.49 15.86 8.79
N GLN A 33 4.33 16.87 9.08
CA GLN A 33 4.19 17.75 10.27
C GLN A 33 3.05 18.78 10.22
N ALA A 34 2.26 18.88 9.14
CA ALA A 34 0.97 19.57 9.24
C ALA A 34 -0.04 18.76 10.08
N GLN A 35 0.27 17.50 10.37
CA GLN A 35 -0.49 16.59 11.23
C GLN A 35 0.39 15.83 12.26
N SER A 36 1.70 15.74 12.06
CA SER A 36 2.67 15.10 12.94
C SER A 36 3.21 16.10 13.95
N THR A 37 3.14 15.74 15.23
CA THR A 37 3.56 16.63 16.32
C THR A 37 5.04 16.45 16.70
N SER A 38 5.69 15.41 16.15
CA SER A 38 7.06 15.02 16.47
C SER A 38 7.70 14.16 15.34
N SER A 39 9.02 13.92 15.40
CA SER A 39 9.68 12.96 14.49
C SER A 39 9.12 11.53 14.59
N GLU A 40 8.51 11.19 15.71
CA GLU A 40 7.94 9.86 16.00
C GLU A 40 6.58 9.63 15.32
N ASP A 41 5.89 10.70 14.92
CA ASP A 41 4.59 10.64 14.22
C ASP A 41 4.73 10.73 12.68
N ASN A 42 5.96 10.71 12.17
CA ASN A 42 6.20 10.85 10.73
C ASN A 42 6.06 9.49 10.02
N VAL A 43 4.94 9.31 9.32
CA VAL A 43 4.62 8.09 8.56
C VAL A 43 5.70 7.72 7.52
N ALA A 44 6.34 8.70 6.90
CA ALA A 44 7.38 8.44 5.90
C ALA A 44 8.65 7.88 6.55
N LEU A 45 9.07 8.44 7.69
CA LEU A 45 10.20 7.91 8.47
C LEU A 45 9.88 6.52 9.03
N ALA A 46 8.69 6.37 9.61
CA ALA A 46 8.19 5.10 10.13
C ALA A 46 8.15 4.02 9.03
N TYR A 47 7.73 4.35 7.81
CA TYR A 47 7.74 3.41 6.69
C TYR A 47 9.17 2.96 6.32
N LYS A 48 10.16 3.85 6.31
CA LYS A 48 11.54 3.47 6.00
C LYS A 48 12.20 2.70 7.14
N ALA A 49 11.90 3.03 8.40
CA ALA A 49 12.33 2.22 9.53
C ALA A 49 11.73 0.80 9.46
N ALA A 50 10.46 0.69 9.09
CA ALA A 50 9.81 -0.60 8.86
C ALA A 50 10.46 -1.41 7.72
N GLU A 51 11.01 -0.73 6.71
CA GLU A 51 11.69 -1.35 5.58
C GLU A 51 13.01 -2.02 5.99
N ILE A 52 13.71 -1.50 7.02
CA ILE A 52 14.93 -2.11 7.60
C ILE A 52 14.65 -3.53 8.08
N GLN A 53 13.49 -3.76 8.70
CA GLN A 53 13.07 -5.09 9.17
C GLN A 53 12.43 -5.97 8.08
N GLY A 54 12.36 -5.48 6.84
CA GLY A 54 11.96 -6.24 5.67
C GLY A 54 10.82 -5.61 4.88
N ARG A 55 10.96 -5.57 3.55
CA ARG A 55 10.00 -4.94 2.62
C ARG A 55 8.58 -5.51 2.72
N SER A 56 8.43 -6.80 3.04
CA SER A 56 7.09 -7.39 3.21
C SER A 56 6.38 -6.86 4.45
N LYS A 57 7.11 -6.70 5.56
CA LYS A 57 6.59 -6.11 6.80
C LYS A 57 6.27 -4.62 6.58
N ALA A 58 7.16 -3.87 5.93
CA ALA A 58 6.90 -2.46 5.59
C ALA A 58 5.65 -2.25 4.71
N ARG A 59 5.40 -3.15 3.74
CA ARG A 59 4.17 -3.11 2.93
C ARG A 59 2.92 -3.38 3.77
N ALA A 60 2.98 -4.36 4.68
CA ALA A 60 1.88 -4.60 5.61
C ALA A 60 1.68 -3.40 6.55
N PHE A 61 2.77 -2.83 7.08
CA PHE A 61 2.76 -1.65 7.93
C PHE A 61 2.05 -0.47 7.27
N ILE A 62 2.45 -0.08 6.07
CA ILE A 62 1.82 1.07 5.39
C ILE A 62 0.36 0.80 5.02
N ARG A 63 0.01 -0.47 4.72
CA ARG A 63 -1.39 -0.88 4.53
C ARG A 63 -2.20 -0.64 5.81
N TYR A 64 -1.69 -1.06 6.96
CA TYR A 64 -2.32 -0.83 8.26
C TYR A 64 -2.50 0.66 8.58
N ILE A 65 -1.51 1.48 8.25
CA ILE A 65 -1.58 2.94 8.43
C ILE A 65 -2.70 3.53 7.56
N PHE A 66 -2.71 3.23 6.26
CA PHE A 66 -3.71 3.76 5.33
C PHE A 66 -5.13 3.26 5.62
N ASN A 67 -5.29 2.03 6.09
CA ASN A 67 -6.60 1.52 6.51
C ASN A 67 -7.18 2.30 7.69
N ARG A 68 -6.35 2.91 8.54
CA ARG A 68 -6.80 3.74 9.67
C ARG A 68 -7.00 5.20 9.29
N ILE A 69 -6.13 5.74 8.44
CA ILE A 69 -6.15 7.15 8.05
C ILE A 69 -7.19 7.44 6.97
N ASN A 70 -7.24 6.63 5.91
CA ASN A 70 -8.03 6.94 4.72
C ASN A 70 -9.54 7.02 4.97
N PRO A 71 -10.16 6.12 5.77
CA PRO A 71 -11.60 6.18 5.97
C PRO A 71 -12.04 7.47 6.65
N SER A 72 -11.33 7.91 7.70
CA SER A 72 -11.76 9.00 8.59
C SER A 72 -10.91 10.27 8.47
N ASN A 73 -10.05 10.35 7.45
CA ASN A 73 -9.07 11.43 7.23
C ASN A 73 -8.33 11.87 8.51
N THR A 74 -7.98 10.89 9.35
CA THR A 74 -7.48 11.13 10.71
C THR A 74 -5.98 11.34 10.71
N ILE A 75 -5.50 12.13 11.67
CA ILE A 75 -4.07 12.35 11.91
C ILE A 75 -3.43 11.04 12.43
N CYS A 76 -2.27 10.68 11.88
CA CYS A 76 -1.50 9.55 12.38
C CYS A 76 -0.76 9.91 13.67
N SER A 77 -1.12 9.29 14.79
CA SER A 77 -0.38 9.42 16.06
C SER A 77 0.69 8.34 16.20
N LYS A 78 1.64 8.54 17.13
CA LYS A 78 2.64 7.54 17.52
C LYS A 78 2.01 6.22 17.93
N GLU A 79 0.97 6.25 18.75
CA GLU A 79 0.29 5.01 19.18
C GLU A 79 -0.30 4.25 17.99
N MET A 80 -0.83 4.99 17.00
CA MET A 80 -1.29 4.40 15.75
C MET A 80 -0.15 3.76 14.96
N ILE A 81 1.01 4.42 14.88
CA ILE A 81 2.21 3.88 14.23
C ILE A 81 2.67 2.60 14.92
N ASP A 82 2.79 2.61 16.24
CA ASP A 82 3.24 1.46 17.03
C ASP A 82 2.26 0.28 16.90
N ASP A 83 0.96 0.55 16.91
CA ASP A 83 -0.06 -0.48 16.68
C ASP A 83 0.04 -1.08 15.27
N CYS A 84 0.26 -0.26 14.24
CA CYS A 84 0.45 -0.73 12.87
C CYS A 84 1.75 -1.53 12.70
N ALA A 85 2.84 -1.10 13.36
CA ALA A 85 4.12 -1.80 13.34
C ALA A 85 3.98 -3.18 14.00
N ARG A 86 3.33 -3.25 15.16
CA ARG A 86 3.05 -4.53 15.83
C ARG A 86 2.22 -5.47 14.96
N LEU A 87 1.15 -4.99 14.34
CA LEU A 87 0.29 -5.81 13.49
C LEU A 87 0.98 -6.32 12.21
N SER A 88 1.96 -5.57 11.71
CA SER A 88 2.77 -5.98 10.56
C SER A 88 3.94 -6.91 10.91
N GLY A 89 4.06 -7.31 12.18
CA GLY A 89 5.11 -8.21 12.67
C GLY A 89 6.48 -7.54 12.77
N ILE A 90 6.53 -6.22 12.85
CA ILE A 90 7.73 -5.42 13.12
C ILE A 90 8.04 -5.53 14.62
N ASP A 91 9.31 -5.73 14.96
CA ASP A 91 9.78 -5.65 16.34
C ASP A 91 9.81 -4.19 16.76
N LEU A 92 8.88 -3.82 17.64
CA LEU A 92 8.74 -2.44 18.13
C LEU A 92 10.00 -1.92 18.81
N SER A 93 10.72 -2.77 19.55
CA SER A 93 11.92 -2.33 20.27
C SER A 93 13.00 -1.86 19.29
N THR A 94 13.34 -2.72 18.34
CA THR A 94 14.29 -2.40 17.25
C THR A 94 13.75 -1.32 16.33
N PHE A 95 12.43 -1.24 16.12
CA PHE A 95 11.82 -0.21 15.26
C PHE A 95 12.05 1.22 15.78
N HIS A 96 11.98 1.42 17.09
CA HIS A 96 12.27 2.72 17.70
C HIS A 96 13.76 3.09 17.61
N GLU A 97 14.65 2.09 17.66
CA GLU A 97 16.09 2.28 17.41
C GLU A 97 16.34 2.60 15.93
N ASP A 98 15.70 1.86 15.03
CA ASP A 98 15.78 2.01 13.57
C ASP A 98 15.37 3.43 13.12
N LEU A 99 14.36 4.02 13.76
CA LEU A 99 13.90 5.39 13.52
C LEU A 99 14.98 6.47 13.71
N HIS A 100 16.03 6.16 14.47
CA HIS A 100 17.14 7.07 14.77
C HIS A 100 18.49 6.51 14.28
N SER A 101 18.44 5.48 13.43
CA SER A 101 19.63 4.76 13.00
C SER A 101 20.34 5.44 11.82
N PRO A 102 21.68 5.32 11.73
CA PRO A 102 22.42 5.76 10.54
C PRO A 102 22.01 4.99 9.27
N THR A 103 21.44 3.78 9.42
CA THR A 103 20.88 2.99 8.32
C THR A 103 19.69 3.70 7.69
N LEU A 104 18.80 4.25 8.51
CA LEU A 104 17.66 5.03 8.03
C LEU A 104 18.11 6.25 7.22
N ASP A 105 19.09 7.00 7.75
CA ASP A 105 19.66 8.16 7.07
C ASP A 105 20.26 7.78 5.70
N ALA A 106 20.97 6.66 5.63
CA ALA A 106 21.52 6.15 4.38
C ALA A 106 20.42 5.77 3.38
N MET A 107 19.34 5.11 3.83
CA MET A 107 18.21 4.75 2.99
C MET A 107 17.44 5.97 2.47
N LEU A 108 17.28 7.02 3.29
CA LEU A 108 16.65 8.27 2.87
C LEU A 108 17.50 9.03 1.85
N LYS A 109 18.83 9.08 2.05
CA LYS A 109 19.77 9.66 1.09
C LYS A 109 19.77 8.90 -0.24
N TYR A 110 19.70 7.58 -0.19
CA TYR A 110 19.56 6.73 -1.37
C TYR A 110 18.25 7.03 -2.11
N ASP A 111 17.11 7.08 -1.41
CA ASP A 111 15.82 7.42 -2.02
C ASP A 111 15.85 8.82 -2.67
N LEU A 112 16.51 9.80 -2.04
CA LEU A 112 16.71 11.13 -2.61
C LEU A 112 17.56 11.13 -3.88
N ALA A 113 18.65 10.36 -3.88
CA ALA A 113 19.51 10.22 -5.04
C ALA A 113 18.74 9.59 -6.21
N VAL A 114 18.05 8.48 -5.96
CA VAL A 114 17.20 7.82 -6.96
C VAL A 114 16.11 8.77 -7.46
N PHE A 115 15.40 9.46 -6.56
CA PHE A 115 14.35 10.40 -6.96
C PHE A 115 14.87 11.50 -7.90
N ARG A 116 16.07 12.04 -7.64
CA ARG A 116 16.72 13.05 -8.49
C ARG A 116 17.20 12.48 -9.82
N GLU A 117 17.78 11.28 -9.80
CA GLU A 117 18.29 10.60 -10.99
C GLU A 117 17.17 10.23 -11.96
N MET A 118 16.02 9.85 -11.43
CA MET A 118 14.82 9.51 -12.22
C MET A 118 14.11 10.73 -12.81
N ASP A 119 14.57 11.95 -12.49
CA ASP A 119 14.04 13.22 -12.98
C ASP A 119 12.51 13.35 -12.83
N ILE A 120 11.97 13.00 -11.66
CA ILE A 120 10.52 13.01 -11.42
C ILE A 120 10.01 14.43 -11.18
N GLU A 121 9.08 14.91 -12.00
CA GLU A 121 8.49 16.25 -11.86
C GLU A 121 7.20 16.25 -11.02
N SER A 122 6.44 15.15 -11.06
CA SER A 122 5.17 15.04 -10.34
C SER A 122 4.99 13.70 -9.62
N LEU A 123 4.11 13.69 -8.63
CA LEU A 123 3.77 12.49 -7.85
C LEU A 123 2.28 12.19 -7.94
N PRO A 124 1.87 10.92 -7.94
CA PRO A 124 2.71 9.71 -7.92
C PRO A 124 3.33 9.43 -9.30
N SER A 125 4.51 8.80 -9.33
CA SER A 125 5.19 8.39 -10.57
C SER A 125 5.69 6.96 -10.50
N MET A 126 5.81 6.29 -11.64
CA MET A 126 6.35 4.94 -11.79
C MET A 126 7.39 4.92 -12.90
N VAL A 127 8.57 4.37 -12.60
CA VAL A 127 9.65 4.17 -13.57
C VAL A 127 9.86 2.68 -13.76
N PHE A 128 9.98 2.26 -15.02
CA PHE A 128 10.12 0.88 -15.42
C PHE A 128 11.50 0.66 -16.04
N PHE A 129 12.13 -0.44 -15.67
CA PHE A 129 13.40 -0.89 -16.21
C PHE A 129 13.24 -2.34 -16.68
N SER A 130 13.72 -2.64 -17.88
CA SER A 130 13.73 -4.00 -18.45
C SER A 130 14.72 -4.93 -17.70
N GLY A 131 15.75 -4.34 -17.11
CA GLY A 131 16.90 -5.05 -16.53
C GLY A 131 18.12 -5.09 -17.46
N ASP A 132 18.00 -4.60 -18.69
CA ASP A 132 19.14 -4.38 -19.59
C ASP A 132 19.76 -3.00 -19.35
N GLU A 133 21.03 -2.98 -18.97
CA GLU A 133 21.83 -1.78 -18.69
C GLU A 133 21.99 -0.86 -19.91
N HIS A 134 21.72 -1.36 -21.11
CA HIS A 134 21.80 -0.60 -22.36
C HIS A 134 20.46 0.02 -22.78
N THR A 135 19.36 -0.30 -22.08
CA THR A 135 18.04 0.23 -22.38
C THR A 135 17.64 1.34 -21.42
N GLU A 136 17.08 2.42 -21.97
CA GLU A 136 16.53 3.50 -21.16
C GLU A 136 15.24 3.04 -20.44
N GLY A 137 15.06 3.52 -19.22
CA GLY A 137 13.84 3.26 -18.45
C GLY A 137 12.66 4.08 -18.98
N VAL A 138 11.45 3.54 -18.83
CA VAL A 138 10.21 4.24 -19.19
C VAL A 138 9.65 4.91 -17.93
N LYS A 139 9.45 6.23 -17.95
CA LYS A 139 8.83 7.00 -16.87
C LYS A 139 7.37 7.30 -17.19
N ILE A 140 6.48 7.03 -16.24
CA ILE A 140 5.10 7.51 -16.24
C ILE A 140 4.87 8.38 -15.01
N GLU A 141 4.35 9.58 -15.26
CA GLU A 141 3.97 10.51 -14.21
C GLU A 141 2.45 10.66 -14.09
N GLY A 142 1.93 10.44 -12.88
CA GLY A 142 0.51 10.42 -12.58
C GLY A 142 -0.08 9.02 -12.43
N ALA A 143 -1.39 8.98 -12.18
CA ALA A 143 -2.17 7.76 -12.04
C ALA A 143 -3.00 7.50 -13.29
N TYR A 144 -2.72 6.40 -13.98
CA TYR A 144 -3.41 5.98 -15.20
C TYR A 144 -4.26 4.73 -14.95
N PRO A 145 -5.10 4.32 -15.91
CA PRO A 145 -5.75 3.02 -15.86
C PRO A 145 -4.75 1.86 -15.88
N TYR A 146 -5.13 0.72 -15.28
CA TYR A 146 -4.28 -0.45 -15.12
C TYR A 146 -3.62 -0.95 -16.43
N HIS A 147 -4.37 -0.93 -17.53
CA HIS A 147 -3.88 -1.42 -18.82
C HIS A 147 -2.66 -0.67 -19.37
N ILE A 148 -2.47 0.60 -19.00
CA ILE A 148 -1.30 1.40 -19.40
C ILE A 148 -0.01 0.82 -18.78
N TYR A 149 -0.07 0.41 -17.51
CA TYR A 149 1.06 -0.21 -16.83
C TYR A 149 1.38 -1.57 -17.42
N THR A 150 0.36 -2.38 -17.75
CA THR A 150 0.57 -3.70 -18.37
C THR A 150 1.14 -3.59 -19.78
N TYR A 151 0.74 -2.57 -20.54
CA TYR A 151 1.29 -2.29 -21.86
C TYR A 151 2.80 -2.06 -21.76
N ILE A 152 3.25 -1.16 -20.88
CA ILE A 152 4.68 -0.86 -20.71
C ILE A 152 5.48 -2.09 -20.29
N ILE A 153 4.95 -2.87 -19.33
CA ILE A 153 5.64 -4.07 -18.86
C ILE A 153 5.84 -5.06 -20.01
N ASN A 154 4.82 -5.25 -20.86
CA ASN A 154 4.91 -6.15 -22.00
C ASN A 154 5.89 -5.65 -23.07
N GLU A 155 5.89 -4.34 -23.36
CA GLU A 155 6.85 -3.72 -24.29
C GLU A 155 8.30 -3.86 -23.81
N LEU A 156 8.53 -3.81 -22.48
CA LEU A 156 9.89 -3.89 -21.91
C LEU A 156 10.42 -5.32 -21.79
N ILE A 157 9.55 -6.32 -21.67
CA ILE A 157 9.95 -7.71 -21.44
C ILE A 157 10.04 -8.51 -22.76
N ASP A 158 9.53 -7.94 -23.87
CA ASP A 158 9.53 -8.53 -25.24
C ASP A 158 8.97 -9.97 -25.28
N VAL A 159 8.20 -10.34 -24.26
CA VAL A 159 7.54 -11.64 -24.08
C VAL A 159 6.18 -11.41 -23.44
N GLU A 160 5.17 -12.10 -23.96
CA GLU A 160 3.84 -12.08 -23.38
C GLU A 160 3.83 -12.82 -22.03
N ILE A 161 3.55 -12.09 -20.95
CA ILE A 161 3.51 -12.66 -19.60
C ILE A 161 2.13 -13.23 -19.33
N GLU A 162 2.08 -14.51 -18.98
CA GLU A 162 0.86 -15.12 -18.46
C GLU A 162 0.56 -14.57 -17.05
N LYS A 163 -0.50 -13.76 -16.96
CA LYS A 163 -0.96 -13.16 -15.71
C LYS A 163 -1.43 -14.23 -14.73
N LYS A 164 -0.94 -14.17 -13.50
CA LYS A 164 -1.41 -15.05 -12.43
C LYS A 164 -2.84 -14.71 -12.03
N GLN A 165 -3.59 -15.75 -11.65
CA GLN A 165 -4.97 -15.60 -11.21
C GLN A 165 -5.06 -14.73 -9.94
N LEU A 166 -6.04 -13.83 -9.94
CA LEU A 166 -6.39 -13.05 -8.76
C LEU A 166 -6.99 -13.98 -7.69
N PRO A 167 -6.76 -13.70 -6.40
CA PRO A 167 -7.46 -14.39 -5.32
C PRO A 167 -8.96 -14.10 -5.38
N SER A 168 -9.77 -14.90 -4.69
CA SER A 168 -11.20 -14.59 -4.55
C SER A 168 -11.38 -13.24 -3.83
N ILE A 169 -12.50 -12.56 -4.10
CA ILE A 169 -12.82 -11.27 -3.46
C ILE A 169 -12.79 -11.36 -1.92
N ILE A 170 -13.25 -12.49 -1.36
CA ILE A 170 -13.24 -12.70 0.09
C ILE A 170 -11.82 -12.90 0.63
N ASP A 171 -10.96 -13.63 -0.09
CA ASP A 171 -9.57 -13.83 0.32
C ASP A 171 -8.76 -12.53 0.18
N TYR A 172 -9.07 -11.72 -0.84
CA TYR A 172 -8.48 -10.39 -0.99
C TYR A 172 -8.85 -9.46 0.17
N ILE A 173 -10.13 -9.39 0.55
CA ILE A 173 -10.59 -8.61 1.71
C ILE A 173 -9.90 -9.12 2.99
N ARG A 174 -9.82 -10.44 3.17
CA ARG A 174 -9.16 -11.04 4.35
C ARG A 174 -7.69 -10.66 4.46
N ALA A 175 -6.96 -10.68 3.35
CA ALA A 175 -5.54 -10.38 3.33
C ALA A 175 -5.22 -8.89 3.59
N HIS A 176 -6.16 -7.99 3.33
CA HIS A 176 -5.93 -6.55 3.39
C HIS A 176 -6.63 -5.85 4.56
N GLU A 177 -7.32 -6.60 5.44
CA GLU A 177 -8.10 -6.13 6.59
C GLU A 177 -9.30 -5.25 6.22
N LEU A 178 -9.06 -4.13 5.56
CA LEU A 178 -10.04 -3.15 5.11
C LEU A 178 -9.74 -2.74 3.66
N VAL A 179 -10.75 -2.78 2.79
CA VAL A 179 -10.61 -2.38 1.38
C VAL A 179 -11.79 -1.52 0.94
N SER A 180 -11.53 -0.53 0.10
CA SER A 180 -12.59 0.32 -0.45
C SER A 180 -13.26 -0.32 -1.67
N PHE A 181 -14.48 0.12 -1.99
CA PHE A 181 -15.16 -0.28 -3.22
C PHE A 181 -14.32 0.03 -4.48
N GLU A 182 -13.70 1.21 -4.55
CA GLU A 182 -12.87 1.61 -5.69
C GLU A 182 -11.57 0.80 -5.80
N GLU A 183 -10.98 0.37 -4.67
CA GLU A 183 -9.88 -0.58 -4.69
C GLU A 183 -10.32 -1.90 -5.32
N LEU A 184 -11.41 -2.51 -4.84
CA LEU A 184 -11.92 -3.77 -5.37
C LEU A 184 -12.27 -3.67 -6.85
N LYS A 185 -12.87 -2.56 -7.28
CA LYS A 185 -13.16 -2.28 -8.69
C LYS A 185 -11.89 -2.21 -9.54
N THR A 186 -10.81 -1.63 -9.01
CA THR A 186 -9.51 -1.57 -9.69
C THR A 186 -8.84 -2.95 -9.77
N ILE A 187 -8.90 -3.73 -8.69
CA ILE A 187 -8.31 -5.07 -8.63
C ILE A 187 -9.02 -6.03 -9.58
N PHE A 188 -10.35 -6.14 -9.46
CA PHE A 188 -11.13 -7.14 -10.17
C PHE A 188 -11.61 -6.69 -11.56
N GLU A 189 -11.55 -5.40 -11.88
CA GLU A 189 -12.05 -4.81 -13.15
C GLU A 189 -13.50 -5.18 -13.48
N TRP A 190 -14.30 -5.49 -12.46
CA TRP A 190 -15.70 -5.80 -12.62
C TRP A 190 -16.54 -4.54 -12.85
N ARG A 191 -17.62 -4.69 -13.63
CA ARG A 191 -18.67 -3.66 -13.71
C ARG A 191 -19.21 -3.39 -12.29
N ALA A 192 -19.42 -2.12 -11.95
CA ALA A 192 -19.84 -1.72 -10.60
C ALA A 192 -21.05 -2.50 -10.08
N GLY A 193 -22.07 -2.73 -10.93
CA GLY A 193 -23.25 -3.51 -10.54
C GLY A 193 -22.96 -4.98 -10.20
N LEU A 194 -22.03 -5.63 -10.91
CA LEU A 194 -21.61 -7.00 -10.61
C LEU A 194 -20.85 -7.06 -9.28
N LEU A 195 -19.94 -6.12 -9.05
CA LEU A 195 -19.21 -6.02 -7.80
C LEU A 195 -20.13 -5.77 -6.60
N LEU A 196 -21.10 -4.85 -6.75
CA LEU A 196 -22.11 -4.60 -5.72
C LEU A 196 -22.95 -5.84 -5.40
N ASN A 197 -23.33 -6.61 -6.42
CA ASN A 197 -24.08 -7.86 -6.23
C ASN A 197 -23.26 -8.91 -5.46
N GLU A 198 -21.99 -9.09 -5.80
CA GLU A 198 -21.13 -10.05 -5.10
C GLU A 198 -20.86 -9.62 -3.66
N LEU A 199 -20.58 -8.33 -3.43
CA LEU A 199 -20.42 -7.79 -2.07
C LEU A 199 -21.70 -7.94 -1.25
N LYS A 200 -22.87 -7.69 -1.85
CA LYS A 200 -24.18 -7.91 -1.21
C LYS A 200 -24.37 -9.38 -0.84
N LYS A 201 -24.02 -10.31 -1.72
CA LYS A 201 -24.06 -11.75 -1.45
C LYS A 201 -23.17 -12.13 -0.26
N LEU A 202 -21.91 -11.67 -0.23
CA LEU A 202 -20.99 -11.94 0.88
C LEU A 202 -21.49 -11.37 2.22
N ARG A 203 -22.12 -10.19 2.19
CA ARG A 203 -22.75 -9.58 3.38
C ARG A 203 -23.95 -10.39 3.87
N LEU A 204 -24.81 -10.86 2.97
CA LEU A 204 -25.95 -11.72 3.32
C LEU A 204 -25.49 -13.04 3.93
N GLN A 205 -24.35 -13.56 3.46
CA GLN A 205 -23.67 -14.73 4.04
C GLN A 205 -22.94 -14.43 5.37
N ARG A 206 -22.94 -13.18 5.84
CA ARG A 206 -22.25 -12.70 7.05
C ARG A 206 -20.73 -12.92 7.04
N LEU A 207 -20.12 -13.01 5.86
CA LEU A 207 -18.68 -13.17 5.71
C LEU A 207 -17.93 -11.83 5.83
N ILE A 208 -18.57 -10.75 5.39
CA ILE A 208 -18.03 -9.39 5.45
C ILE A 208 -19.04 -8.42 6.05
N GLU A 209 -18.54 -7.27 6.47
CA GLU A 209 -19.34 -6.10 6.83
C GLU A 209 -18.96 -4.88 5.98
N GLU A 210 -19.89 -3.94 5.86
CA GLU A 210 -19.70 -2.69 5.13
C GLU A 210 -19.63 -1.54 6.12
N ILE A 211 -18.62 -0.69 5.98
CA ILE A 211 -18.41 0.52 6.76
C ILE A 211 -18.51 1.68 5.79
N ASN A 212 -19.40 2.63 6.06
CA ASN A 212 -19.55 3.84 5.24
C ASN A 212 -18.93 5.02 5.98
N VAL A 213 -17.94 5.66 5.35
CA VAL A 213 -17.28 6.87 5.87
C VAL A 213 -17.11 7.86 4.72
N ASP A 214 -17.47 9.13 4.93
CA ASP A 214 -17.33 10.21 3.94
C ASP A 214 -17.83 9.87 2.53
N SER A 215 -19.01 9.23 2.44
CA SER A 215 -19.62 8.76 1.19
C SER A 215 -18.85 7.67 0.43
N GLN A 216 -17.86 7.05 1.07
CA GLN A 216 -17.13 5.89 0.56
C GLN A 216 -17.50 4.63 1.35
N SER A 217 -17.64 3.52 0.62
CA SER A 217 -17.90 2.20 1.20
C SER A 217 -16.61 1.40 1.31
N TYR A 218 -16.36 0.90 2.52
CA TYR A 218 -15.27 0.02 2.87
C TYR A 218 -15.80 -1.34 3.32
N TYR A 219 -15.00 -2.39 3.11
CA TYR A 219 -15.36 -3.77 3.42
C TYR A 219 -14.25 -4.45 4.20
N GLN A 220 -14.64 -5.17 5.26
CA GLN A 220 -13.74 -5.99 6.07
C GLN A 220 -14.37 -7.33 6.42
N ILE A 221 -13.55 -8.30 6.83
CA ILE A 221 -14.05 -9.59 7.32
C ILE A 221 -14.85 -9.37 8.59
N LYS A 222 -16.03 -9.98 8.66
CA LYS A 222 -16.82 -9.97 9.88
C LYS A 222 -16.08 -10.78 10.95
N SER A 223 -15.58 -10.11 11.97
CA SER A 223 -15.00 -10.80 13.13
C SER A 223 -16.08 -11.64 13.82
N PRO A 224 -15.79 -12.89 14.25
CA PRO A 224 -16.70 -13.61 15.11
C PRO A 224 -16.84 -12.78 16.40
N VAL A 225 -18.09 -12.44 16.74
CA VAL A 225 -18.42 -11.74 17.99
C VAL A 225 -17.76 -12.52 19.12
N LYS A 226 -16.76 -11.94 19.80
CA LYS A 226 -16.29 -12.48 21.08
C LYS A 226 -17.51 -12.45 21.99
N SER A 227 -18.11 -13.61 22.25
CA SER A 227 -19.15 -13.79 23.24
C SER A 227 -18.64 -13.20 24.56
N ILE A 228 -19.20 -12.05 24.93
CA ILE A 228 -18.99 -11.44 26.24
C ILE A 228 -19.45 -12.49 27.24
N LYS A 229 -18.50 -13.15 27.92
CA LYS A 229 -18.81 -13.90 29.12
C LYS A 229 -19.31 -12.88 30.13
N THR A 230 -20.63 -12.77 30.28
CA THR A 230 -21.27 -12.22 31.47
C THR A 230 -20.73 -13.02 32.65
N LYS A 231 -19.86 -12.39 33.45
CA LYS A 231 -19.57 -12.87 34.80
C LYS A 231 -20.86 -12.62 35.60
N SER A 232 -21.52 -13.72 35.97
CA SER A 232 -22.42 -13.77 37.12
C SER A 232 -21.61 -13.66 38.41
#